data_AF-A0A2D5HKN9-F1
#
_entry.id   AF-A0A2D5HKN9-F1
#
_cell.length_a   1.000
_cell.length_b   1.000
_cell.length_c   1.000
_cell.angle_alpha   90.00
_cell.angle_beta   90.00
_cell.angle_gamma   90.00
#
_symmetry.space_group_name_H-M   'P 1'
#
loop_
_entity.id
_entity.type
_entity.pdbx_description
1 polymer ?
#
loop_
_entity_poly.entity_id
_entity_poly.type
_entity_poly.pdbx_seq_one_letter_code
_entity_poly.pdbx_strand_id
1 'polypeptide(L)' 'MEFLIIWFLGNDIIDSGLRFSTAEECFAEAQNSGSDLNSINIVPPKFTCIPLAKGEEFKIYRSNLNSRFPF' A
#
# COMPACT_ATOMS: atom_id res chain seq x y z
N MET A 1 -13.64 5.67 10.58
CA MET A 1 -12.44 5.97 9.79
C MET A 1 -11.50 4.80 10.00
N GLU A 2 -10.87 4.33 8.94
CA GLU A 2 -9.92 3.22 8.97
C GLU A 2 -8.65 3.67 8.24
N PHE A 3 -7.51 3.08 8.58
CA PHE A 3 -6.24 3.37 7.94
C PHE A 3 -5.77 2.16 7.15
N LEU A 4 -5.38 2.38 5.90
CA LEU A 4 -4.92 1.34 4.99
C LEU A 4 -3.43 1.50 4.73
N ILE A 5 -2.67 0.42 4.85
CA ILE A 5 -1.27 0.40 4.41
C ILE A 5 -1.24 0.28 2.89
N ILE A 6 -0.58 1.23 2.25
CA ILE A 6 -0.29 1.21 0.82
C ILE A 6 1.22 1.06 0.63
N TRP A 7 1.59 0.09 -0.19
CA TRP A 7 2.99 -0.16 -0.57
C TRP A 7 3.27 0.37 -1.97
N PHE A 8 4.44 0.97 -2.15
CA PHE A 8 4.95 1.44 -3.43
C PHE A 8 6.08 0.53 -3.89
N LEU A 9 5.83 -0.25 -4.94
CA LEU A 9 6.80 -1.13 -5.59
C LEU A 9 7.12 -0.60 -6.99
N GLY A 10 8.17 0.21 -7.09
CA GLY A 10 8.47 0.93 -8.34
C GLY A 10 7.34 1.93 -8.68
N ASN A 11 6.66 1.69 -9.81
CA ASN A 11 5.49 2.48 -10.22
C ASN A 11 4.15 1.84 -9.81
N ASP A 12 4.20 0.69 -9.16
CA ASP A 12 3.02 -0.01 -8.67
C ASP A 12 2.64 0.44 -7.27
N ILE A 13 1.35 0.70 -7.12
CA ILE A 13 0.69 0.96 -5.83
C ILE A 13 -0.05 -0.32 -5.48
N ILE A 14 0.26 -0.89 -4.32
CA ILE A 14 -0.27 -2.17 -3.85
C ILE A 14 -1.06 -1.91 -2.57
N ASP A 15 -2.33 -2.31 -2.60
CA ASP A 15 -3.17 -2.40 -1.41
C ASP A 15 -2.74 -3.62 -0.57
N SER A 16 -2.36 -3.39 0.69
CA SER A 16 -2.03 -4.46 1.63
C SER A 16 -3.23 -5.32 2.03
N GLY A 17 -4.45 -4.82 1.86
CA GLY A 17 -5.69 -5.41 2.37
C GLY A 17 -5.88 -5.25 3.89
N LEU A 18 -4.87 -4.75 4.61
CA LEU A 18 -4.87 -4.58 6.05
C LEU A 18 -5.44 -3.21 6.44
N ARG A 19 -6.51 -3.22 7.26
CA ARG A 19 -7.20 -2.02 7.74
C ARG A 19 -7.04 -1.90 9.25
N PHE A 20 -6.69 -0.70 9.71
CA PHE A 20 -6.41 -0.40 11.11
C PHE A 20 -7.34 0.67 11.64
N SER A 21 -7.56 0.65 12.96
CA SER A 21 -8.47 1.59 13.61
C SER A 21 -7.81 2.95 13.84
N THR A 22 -6.49 2.97 14.00
CA THR A 22 -5.68 4.16 14.25
C THR A 22 -4.51 4.28 13.28
N ALA A 23 -3.96 5.49 13.15
CA ALA A 23 -2.79 5.74 12.30
C ALA A 23 -1.52 5.11 12.91
N GLU A 24 -1.44 5.07 14.23
CA GLU A 24 -0.34 4.49 14.99
C GLU A 24 -0.24 2.99 14.75
N GLU A 25 -1.37 2.27 14.80
CA GLU A 25 -1.44 0.84 14.49
C GLU A 25 -0.98 0.56 13.05
N CYS A 26 -1.47 1.34 12.09
CA CYS A 26 -1.09 1.22 10.68
C CYS A 26 0.41 1.41 10.48
N PHE A 27 0.99 2.44 11.11
CA PHE A 27 2.41 2.75 10.96
C PHE A 27 3.31 1.74 11.66
N ALA A 28 2.91 1.25 12.84
CA ALA A 28 3.62 0.20 13.57
C ALA A 28 3.66 -1.10 12.75
N GLU A 29 2.52 -1.51 12.20
CA GLU A 29 2.45 -2.74 11.41
C GLU A 29 3.26 -2.66 10.11
N ALA A 30 3.21 -1.52 9.41
CA ALA A 30 4.01 -1.32 8.21
C ALA A 30 5.53 -1.35 8.51
N GLN A 31 5.96 -0.79 9.65
CA GLN A 31 7.35 -0.88 10.08
C GLN A 31 7.76 -2.31 10.44
N ASN A 32 6.91 -3.04 11.17
CA ASN A 32 7.16 -4.44 11.53
C ASN A 32 7.30 -5.30 10.28
N SER A 33 6.35 -5.19 9.35
CA SER A 33 6.40 -5.86 8.05
C SER A 33 7.67 -5.51 7.28
N GLY A 34 8.09 -4.25 7.29
CA GLY A 34 9.35 -3.83 6.66
C GLY A 34 10.59 -4.42 7.32
N SER A 35 10.59 -4.55 8.65
CA SER A 35 11.64 -5.22 9.41
C SER A 35 11.71 -6.72 9.09
N ASP A 36 10.56 -7.38 8.96
CA ASP A 36 10.47 -8.79 8.59
C ASP A 36 11.03 -9.03 7.18
N LEU A 37 10.73 -8.16 6.21
CA LEU A 37 11.31 -8.21 4.87
C LEU A 37 12.84 -8.05 4.90
N ASN A 38 13.35 -7.11 5.69
CA ASN A 38 14.79 -6.93 5.86
C ASN A 38 15.45 -8.19 6.43
N SER A 39 14.79 -8.92 7.34
CA SER A 39 15.33 -10.14 7.96
C SER A 39 15.62 -11.26 6.95
N ILE A 40 14.92 -11.25 5.82
CA ILE A 40 15.11 -12.19 4.71
C ILE A 40 15.87 -11.57 3.52
N ASN A 41 16.59 -10.47 3.75
CA ASN A 41 17.36 -9.71 2.76
C ASN A 41 16.53 -9.12 1.60
N ILE A 42 15.24 -8.85 1.84
CA ILE A 42 14.39 -8.13 0.89
C ILE A 42 14.33 -6.65 1.30
N VAL A 43 14.64 -5.76 0.36
CA VAL A 43 14.51 -4.31 0.59
C VAL A 43 13.02 -3.98 0.74
N PRO A 44 12.59 -3.41 1.88
CA PRO A 44 11.19 -3.11 2.10
C PRO A 44 10.73 -2.00 1.14
N PRO A 45 9.54 -2.16 0.51
CA PRO A 45 8.98 -1.11 -0.31
C PRO A 45 8.65 0.12 0.53
N LYS A 46 8.61 1.29 -0.12
CA LYS A 46 8.10 2.51 0.55
C LYS A 46 6.64 2.29 0.90
N PHE A 47 6.18 2.89 1.98
CA PHE A 47 4.78 2.76 2.40
C PHE A 47 4.18 4.09 2.81
N THR A 48 2.84 4.12 2.86
CA THR A 48 2.08 5.19 3.49
C THR A 48 0.79 4.64 4.09
N CYS A 49 0.27 5.30 5.12
CA CYS A 49 -1.01 4.99 5.74
C CYS A 49 -2.04 6.01 5.28
N ILE A 50 -3.05 5.58 4.54
CA ILE A 50 -4.09 6.45 3.99
C ILE A 50 -5.37 6.30 4.82
N PRO A 51 -5.99 7.41 5.27
CA PRO A 51 -7.30 7.35 5.90
C PRO A 51 -8.40 7.05 4.87
N LEU A 52 -9.27 6.10 5.18
CA LEU A 52 -10.43 5.71 4.39
C LEU A 52 -11.71 5.80 5.23
N ALA A 53 -12.83 6.05 4.54
CA ALA A 53 -14.14 5.88 5.16
C ALA A 53 -14.40 4.38 5.39
N LYS A 54 -15.16 4.07 6.45
CA LYS A 54 -15.50 2.68 6.78
C LYS A 54 -16.30 2.05 5.64
N GLY A 55 -15.80 0.94 5.10
CA GLY A 55 -16.45 0.22 4.00
C GLY A 55 -16.24 0.82 2.61
N GLU A 56 -15.37 1.83 2.47
CA GLU A 56 -15.00 2.36 1.16
C GLU A 56 -13.86 1.55 0.54
N GLU A 57 -13.99 1.22 -0.75
CA GLU A 57 -12.93 0.56 -1.48
C GLU A 57 -11.85 1.55 -1.92
N PHE A 58 -10.59 1.20 -1.67
CA PHE A 58 -9.46 1.95 -2.19
C PHE A 58 -9.36 1.74 -3.71
N LYS A 59 -9.53 2.81 -4.48
CA LYS A 59 -9.46 2.80 -5.95
C LYS A 59 -8.25 3.60 -6.42
N ILE A 60 -7.36 2.94 -7.16
CA ILE A 60 -6.22 3.59 -7.79
C ILE A 60 -6.60 3.93 -9.24
N TYR A 61 -6.73 5.22 -9.53
CA TYR A 61 -6.94 5.70 -10.89
C TYR A 61 -5.59 5.93 -11.58
N ARG A 62 -5.09 4.92 -12.31
CA ARG A 62 -3.89 5.08 -13.15
C ARG A 62 -4.30 5.63 -14.52
N SER A 63 -3.69 6.74 -14.95
CA SER A 63 -3.91 7.36 -16.26
C SER A 63 -3.16 6.66 -17.42
N ASN A 64 -2.39 5.60 -17.15
CA ASN A 64 -1.59 4.91 -18.15
C ASN A 64 -2.27 3.65 -18.68
N LEU A 65 -3.36 3.83 -19.42
CA LEU A 65 -3.72 2.92 -20.52
C LEU A 65 -2.71 3.17 -21.66
N ASN A 66 -1.48 2.69 -21.51
CA ASN A 66 -0.59 2.54 -22.67
C ASN A 66 -1.19 1.44 -23.55
N SER A 67 -2.15 1.81 -24.39
CA SER A 67 -2.62 1.02 -25.52
C SER A 67 -1.45 0.80 -26.48
N ARG A 68 -0.65 -0.22 -26.21
CA ARG A 68 0.30 -0.80 -27.17
C ARG A 68 -0.40 -1.91 -27.97
N PHE A 69 -1.59 -1.62 -28.49
CA PHE A 69 -2.13 -2.34 -29.64
C PHE A 69 -1.80 -1.51 -30.88
N PRO A 70 -0.70 -1.80 -31.60
CA PRO A 70 -0.51 -1.29 -32.93
C PRO A 70 -1.17 -2.29 -33.88
N PHE A 71 -2.41 -2.04 -34.29
CA PHE A 71 -3.08 -2.78 -35.39
C PHE A 71 -3.27 -4.29 -35.15
#